data_AF-A0A1U7N6P2-F1
#
_entry.id   AF-A0A1U7N6P2-F1
#
_cell.length_a   1.000
_cell.length_b   1.000
_cell.length_c   1.000
_cell.angle_alpha   90.00
_cell.angle_beta   90.00
_cell.angle_gamma   90.00
#
_symmetry.space_group_name_H-M   'P 1'
#
loop_
_entity.id
_entity.type
_entity.pdbx_description
1 polymer ?
#
loop_
_entity_poly.entity_id
_entity_poly.type
_entity_poly.pdbx_seq_one_letter_code
_entity_poly.pdbx_strand_id
1 'polypeptide(L)'
;MEMVKTKLGKILITIVISIFLLAGVVAYVGWYNLFREDPNPPTYYDYESPEEHFKYGSIGTEKAEGVPYLIWLVLPRIFPDKLPGPGGYTSLGITWEEGKELPVGFSKKTIGFPRQGITCAACHTATFRKTPKDKPTIIAAGPSNKFDSQGYLRFLQACANDPRFTADYILGEIGYNYELSWFDKLLYRYVIIPQTRKSILELEEGYAWMDSRPDWGPGRISPFNPVKFRYLDQPLDDSVDNSDMMPLWNQKMHEGFAYHWDGLETSLRETIQTGAIGDGATRKSINIEGLKRVEDYITELPPPPYPFEVNQTLAAKGSAIFANSCASCHAFGGERTGTVIPIDEIGTDRNRLDMWTQEAADAYNEYAEGYEWDFDYLRKTNGYVAVALDGLWLRAPYLHNGSVPNLTNLLETPEKRTKVFYRGYDVYDPEKVGFVSEGEKAEKEGFKYDTSLIANGNQGHLYGTDLPEQDKKALIEYLKTL
;
A
#
# COMPACT_ATOMS: atom_id res chain seq x y z
N MET A 1 65.53 1.29 -38.60
CA MET A 1 65.09 1.16 -37.20
C MET A 1 64.03 2.20 -36.80
N GLU A 2 64.13 3.44 -37.27
CA GLU A 2 63.11 4.50 -37.07
C GLU A 2 61.74 4.24 -37.71
N MET A 3 61.69 3.72 -38.95
CA MET A 3 60.42 3.34 -39.61
C MET A 3 59.64 2.25 -38.86
N VAL A 4 60.35 1.34 -38.19
CA VAL A 4 59.73 0.26 -37.41
C VAL A 4 59.15 0.82 -36.12
N LYS A 5 59.83 1.75 -35.45
CA LYS A 5 59.33 2.46 -34.25
C LYS A 5 58.09 3.31 -34.55
N THR A 6 58.02 3.98 -35.70
CA THR A 6 56.84 4.79 -36.11
C THR A 6 55.64 3.93 -36.53
N LYS A 7 55.86 2.79 -37.19
CA LYS A 7 54.78 1.82 -37.46
C LYS A 7 54.26 1.17 -36.17
N LEU A 8 55.15 0.77 -35.26
CA LEU A 8 54.75 0.16 -33.98
C LEU A 8 53.96 1.16 -33.12
N GLY A 9 54.39 2.43 -33.08
CA GLY A 9 53.66 3.51 -32.37
C GLY A 9 52.27 3.76 -32.94
N LYS A 10 52.11 3.76 -34.28
CA LYS A 10 50.79 3.88 -34.92
C LYS A 10 49.89 2.69 -34.60
N ILE A 11 50.42 1.47 -34.63
CA ILE A 11 49.67 0.25 -34.26
C ILE A 11 49.24 0.31 -32.79
N LEU A 12 50.13 0.72 -31.88
CA LEU A 12 49.80 0.85 -30.46
C LEU A 12 48.69 1.90 -30.23
N ILE A 13 48.79 3.05 -30.91
CA ILE A 13 47.78 4.12 -30.85
C ILE A 13 46.44 3.60 -31.39
N THR A 14 46.44 2.88 -32.52
CA THR A 14 45.20 2.29 -33.07
C THR A 14 44.60 1.27 -32.11
N ILE A 15 45.41 0.40 -31.49
CA ILE A 15 44.93 -0.58 -30.50
C ILE A 15 44.31 0.15 -29.30
N VAL A 16 44.98 1.18 -28.77
CA VAL A 16 44.47 1.97 -27.65
C VAL A 16 43.16 2.65 -28.02
N ILE A 17 43.07 3.31 -29.18
CA ILE A 17 41.83 3.93 -29.66
C ILE A 17 40.73 2.89 -29.85
N SER A 18 41.02 1.72 -30.43
CA SER A 18 40.04 0.64 -30.58
C SER A 18 39.55 0.10 -29.24
N ILE A 19 40.42 -0.04 -28.24
CA ILE A 19 40.05 -0.44 -26.87
C ILE A 19 39.16 0.63 -26.24
N PHE A 20 39.51 1.92 -26.37
CA PHE A 20 38.69 3.01 -25.84
C PHE A 20 37.32 3.09 -26.52
N LEU A 21 37.25 2.93 -27.85
CA LEU A 21 35.99 2.89 -28.58
C LEU A 21 35.16 1.68 -28.17
N LEU A 22 35.77 0.50 -28.03
CA LEU A 22 35.08 -0.70 -27.56
C LEU A 22 34.56 -0.52 -26.13
N ALA A 23 35.38 0.03 -25.23
CA ALA A 23 34.96 0.34 -23.86
C ALA A 23 33.81 1.35 -23.84
N GLY A 24 33.85 2.38 -24.70
CA GLY A 24 32.77 3.35 -24.87
C GLY A 24 31.48 2.69 -25.37
N VAL A 25 31.56 1.78 -26.34
CA VAL A 25 30.40 1.01 -26.83
C VAL A 25 29.85 0.11 -25.73
N VAL A 26 30.69 -0.64 -25.01
CA VAL A 26 30.26 -1.49 -23.90
C VAL A 26 29.61 -0.66 -22.79
N ALA A 27 30.19 0.48 -22.42
CA ALA A 27 29.62 1.38 -21.43
C ALA A 27 28.27 1.95 -21.88
N TYR A 28 28.14 2.37 -23.13
CA TYR A 28 26.88 2.87 -23.68
C TYR A 28 25.81 1.78 -23.74
N VAL A 29 26.14 0.58 -24.22
CA VAL A 29 25.23 -0.57 -24.27
C VAL A 29 24.81 -0.99 -22.86
N GLY A 30 25.75 -1.02 -21.90
CA GLY A 30 25.45 -1.30 -20.50
C GLY A 30 24.50 -0.26 -19.90
N TRP A 31 24.80 1.03 -20.09
CA TRP A 31 23.92 2.11 -19.67
C TRP A 31 22.52 2.00 -20.30
N TYR A 32 22.46 1.81 -21.61
CA TYR A 32 21.21 1.75 -22.38
C TYR A 32 20.29 0.60 -21.91
N ASN A 33 20.85 -0.57 -21.61
CA ASN A 33 20.07 -1.76 -21.27
C ASN A 33 19.82 -1.93 -19.77
N LEU A 34 20.55 -1.25 -18.89
CA LEU A 34 20.44 -1.45 -17.43
C LEU A 34 19.98 -0.20 -16.66
N PHE A 35 20.25 1.01 -17.19
CA PHE A 35 20.10 2.25 -16.43
C PHE A 35 19.30 3.34 -17.15
N ARG A 36 19.17 3.26 -18.48
CA ARG A 36 18.40 4.24 -19.26
C ARG A 36 16.94 4.20 -18.85
N GLU A 37 16.45 5.30 -18.35
CA GLU A 37 15.03 5.53 -18.17
C GLU A 37 14.41 5.90 -19.52
N ASP A 38 13.37 5.18 -19.91
CA ASP A 38 12.61 5.55 -21.10
C ASP A 38 11.68 6.73 -20.74
N PRO A 39 11.89 7.94 -21.31
CA PRO A 39 11.02 9.07 -21.04
C PRO A 39 9.62 8.87 -21.63
N ASN A 40 9.49 7.96 -22.60
CA ASN A 40 8.24 7.58 -23.24
C ASN A 40 8.00 6.10 -22.94
N PRO A 41 7.41 5.73 -21.78
CA PRO A 41 7.05 4.34 -21.56
C PRO A 41 6.22 3.86 -22.76
N PRO A 42 6.40 2.62 -23.25
CA PRO A 42 5.61 2.10 -24.36
C PRO A 42 4.13 2.38 -24.08
N THR A 43 3.58 3.22 -24.96
CA THR A 43 2.29 3.90 -24.92
C THR A 43 1.12 2.91 -24.93
N TYR A 44 0.89 2.22 -23.81
CA TYR A 44 -0.35 1.47 -23.60
C TYR A 44 -1.22 2.06 -22.49
N TYR A 45 -0.64 2.92 -21.65
CA TYR A 45 -1.36 3.67 -20.63
C TYR A 45 -0.73 5.07 -20.54
N ASP A 46 -1.01 5.93 -21.53
CA ASP A 46 -1.28 7.30 -21.12
C ASP A 46 -2.47 7.14 -20.17
N TYR A 47 -2.25 7.42 -18.89
CA TYR A 47 -3.30 7.37 -17.91
C TYR A 47 -4.28 8.51 -18.20
N GLU A 48 -5.04 8.40 -19.28
CA GLU A 48 -5.81 9.51 -19.88
C GLU A 48 -6.80 10.08 -18.85
N SER A 49 -7.31 9.22 -17.97
CA SER A 49 -8.12 9.63 -16.83
C SER A 49 -7.30 9.73 -15.53
N PRO A 50 -7.67 10.65 -14.62
CA PRO A 50 -7.08 10.71 -13.29
C PRO A 50 -7.22 9.40 -12.49
N GLU A 51 -8.30 8.65 -12.67
CA GLU A 51 -8.50 7.35 -12.01
C GLU A 51 -7.53 6.27 -12.51
N GLU A 52 -7.29 6.20 -13.82
CA GLU A 52 -6.29 5.28 -14.37
C GLU A 52 -4.88 5.60 -13.84
N HIS A 53 -4.59 6.90 -13.69
CA HIS A 53 -3.31 7.34 -13.13
C HIS A 53 -3.19 6.98 -11.67
N PHE A 54 -4.28 7.09 -10.91
CA PHE A 54 -4.32 6.62 -9.53
C PHE A 54 -4.05 5.11 -9.45
N LYS A 55 -4.72 4.31 -10.29
CA LYS A 55 -4.63 2.84 -10.25
C LYS A 55 -3.28 2.29 -10.72
N TYR A 56 -2.67 2.90 -11.73
CA TYR A 56 -1.55 2.30 -12.47
C TYR A 56 -0.35 3.26 -12.64
N GLY A 57 -0.52 4.54 -12.32
CA GLY A 57 0.49 5.57 -12.48
C GLY A 57 1.69 5.38 -11.56
N SER A 58 2.89 5.55 -12.12
CA SER A 58 4.15 5.49 -11.37
C SER A 58 4.20 6.59 -10.31
N ILE A 59 4.55 6.19 -9.08
CA ILE A 59 4.90 7.11 -7.99
C ILE A 59 6.42 7.17 -7.74
N GLY A 60 7.21 6.42 -8.50
CA GLY A 60 8.67 6.41 -8.41
C GLY A 60 9.30 5.23 -7.68
N THR A 61 8.55 4.16 -7.42
CA THR A 61 9.01 2.96 -6.70
C THR A 61 9.85 2.02 -7.57
N GLU A 62 9.69 2.06 -8.90
CA GLU A 62 10.22 1.05 -9.82
C GLU A 62 11.76 0.99 -9.86
N LYS A 63 12.42 2.10 -9.53
CA LYS A 63 13.88 2.21 -9.60
C LYS A 63 14.56 1.50 -8.45
N ALA A 64 14.04 1.68 -7.23
CA ALA A 64 14.65 1.22 -5.99
C ALA A 64 14.12 -0.17 -5.60
N GLU A 65 12.80 -0.36 -5.65
CA GLU A 65 12.13 -1.57 -5.14
C GLU A 65 11.36 -2.32 -6.23
N GLY A 66 11.36 -1.80 -7.45
CA GLY A 66 10.67 -2.43 -8.57
C GLY A 66 11.29 -3.75 -9.02
N VAL A 67 10.48 -4.81 -9.04
CA VAL A 67 10.85 -6.12 -9.57
C VAL A 67 10.81 -6.10 -11.10
N PRO A 68 11.78 -6.70 -11.82
CA PRO A 68 11.67 -6.83 -13.27
C PRO A 68 10.37 -7.54 -13.66
N TYR A 69 9.58 -6.92 -14.53
CA TYR A 69 8.18 -7.29 -14.75
C TYR A 69 8.01 -8.76 -15.16
N LEU A 70 8.84 -9.26 -16.09
CA LEU A 70 8.74 -10.64 -16.55
C LEU A 70 9.13 -11.66 -15.47
N ILE A 71 10.04 -11.31 -14.56
CA ILE A 71 10.38 -12.16 -13.42
C ILE A 71 9.19 -12.22 -12.49
N TRP A 72 8.69 -11.06 -12.06
CA TRP A 72 7.51 -10.93 -11.21
C TRP A 72 6.33 -11.74 -11.76
N LEU A 73 5.99 -11.54 -13.04
CA LEU A 73 4.86 -12.20 -13.71
C LEU A 73 4.90 -13.74 -13.63
N VAL A 74 6.10 -14.34 -13.59
CA VAL A 74 6.24 -15.81 -13.59
C VAL A 74 6.43 -16.41 -12.20
N LEU A 75 6.75 -15.61 -11.17
CA LEU A 75 7.01 -16.14 -9.82
C LEU A 75 5.85 -17.01 -9.29
N PRO A 76 4.57 -16.60 -9.38
CA PRO A 76 3.47 -17.43 -8.86
C PRO A 76 3.33 -18.79 -9.54
N ARG A 77 3.81 -18.94 -10.79
CA ARG A 77 3.78 -20.22 -11.52
C ARG A 77 4.93 -21.13 -11.10
N ILE A 78 6.09 -20.57 -10.81
CA ILE A 78 7.27 -21.32 -10.35
C ILE A 78 7.12 -21.72 -8.87
N PHE A 79 6.52 -20.84 -8.07
CA PHE A 79 6.45 -20.92 -6.61
C PHE A 79 5.02 -20.90 -6.06
N PRO A 80 4.07 -21.70 -6.59
CA PRO A 80 2.70 -21.72 -6.08
C PRO A 80 2.65 -22.20 -4.62
N ASP A 81 3.65 -22.97 -4.17
CA ASP A 81 3.82 -23.46 -2.80
C ASP A 81 4.22 -22.38 -1.79
N LYS A 82 4.61 -21.18 -2.24
CA LYS A 82 4.99 -20.05 -1.38
C LYS A 82 3.87 -19.04 -1.16
N LEU A 83 2.72 -19.24 -1.81
CA LEU A 83 1.56 -18.36 -1.70
C LEU A 83 0.58 -18.87 -0.64
N PRO A 84 -0.19 -17.97 0.01
CA PRO A 84 -1.16 -18.36 1.03
C PRO A 84 -2.34 -19.18 0.47
N GLY A 85 -2.57 -19.13 -0.85
CA GLY A 85 -3.65 -19.85 -1.50
C GLY A 85 -3.51 -19.94 -3.02
N PRO A 86 -4.48 -20.59 -3.70
CA PRO A 86 -4.51 -20.68 -5.15
C PRO A 86 -4.77 -19.32 -5.80
N GLY A 87 -4.52 -19.21 -7.12
CA GLY A 87 -4.82 -18.01 -7.90
C GLY A 87 -3.66 -17.02 -8.07
N GLY A 88 -2.45 -17.42 -7.67
CA GLY A 88 -1.25 -16.60 -7.83
C GLY A 88 -1.30 -15.35 -6.95
N TYR A 89 -0.98 -14.19 -7.52
CA TYR A 89 -1.04 -12.90 -6.82
C TYR A 89 -2.40 -12.56 -6.21
N THR A 90 -3.50 -13.11 -6.74
CA THR A 90 -4.84 -12.87 -6.17
C THR A 90 -5.01 -13.43 -4.75
N SER A 91 -4.21 -14.44 -4.37
CA SER A 91 -4.17 -14.96 -3.00
C SER A 91 -3.61 -13.96 -1.98
N LEU A 92 -2.89 -12.93 -2.45
CA LEU A 92 -2.36 -11.82 -1.66
C LEU A 92 -3.28 -10.58 -1.72
N GLY A 93 -4.50 -10.73 -2.24
CA GLY A 93 -5.47 -9.65 -2.40
C GLY A 93 -5.22 -8.70 -3.57
N ILE A 94 -4.24 -9.00 -4.42
CA ILE A 94 -3.97 -8.23 -5.64
C ILE A 94 -5.08 -8.50 -6.66
N THR A 95 -5.72 -7.45 -7.17
CA THR A 95 -6.92 -7.55 -8.00
C THR A 95 -6.70 -6.99 -9.40
N TRP A 96 -7.25 -7.67 -10.42
CA TRP A 96 -7.23 -7.23 -11.82
C TRP A 96 -8.58 -6.70 -12.27
N GLU A 97 -8.55 -5.64 -13.07
CA GLU A 97 -9.67 -5.26 -13.92
C GLU A 97 -9.63 -6.07 -15.22
N GLU A 98 -10.81 -6.34 -15.78
CA GLU A 98 -10.93 -7.09 -17.03
C GLU A 98 -10.23 -6.33 -18.17
N GLY A 99 -9.33 -7.03 -18.89
CA GLY A 99 -8.60 -6.46 -20.02
C GLY A 99 -7.36 -5.63 -19.66
N LYS A 100 -7.00 -5.50 -18.37
CA LYS A 100 -5.77 -4.81 -17.95
C LYS A 100 -4.59 -5.78 -17.84
N GLU A 101 -3.42 -5.33 -18.29
CA GLU A 101 -2.17 -6.10 -18.19
C GLU A 101 -1.70 -6.19 -16.74
N LEU A 102 -1.71 -5.05 -16.04
CA LEU A 102 -1.29 -4.92 -14.66
C LEU A 102 -2.50 -5.02 -13.71
N PRO A 103 -2.30 -5.54 -12.49
CA PRO A 103 -3.29 -5.39 -11.45
C PRO A 103 -3.40 -3.95 -10.98
N VAL A 104 -4.55 -3.62 -10.38
CA VAL A 104 -4.74 -2.33 -9.71
C VAL A 104 -3.71 -2.18 -8.58
N GLY A 105 -3.07 -1.02 -8.50
CA GLY A 105 -2.02 -0.76 -7.52
C GLY A 105 -0.60 -0.99 -8.04
N PHE A 106 -0.44 -1.29 -9.33
CA PHE A 106 0.85 -1.61 -9.90
C PHE A 106 1.11 -0.84 -11.19
N SER A 107 2.29 -0.23 -11.26
CA SER A 107 2.79 0.48 -12.43
C SER A 107 3.81 -0.37 -13.19
N LYS A 108 4.10 0.00 -14.44
CA LYS A 108 5.20 -0.57 -15.21
C LYS A 108 6.00 0.55 -15.87
N LYS A 109 7.31 0.58 -15.62
CA LYS A 109 8.24 1.57 -16.18
C LYS A 109 9.49 0.89 -16.73
N THR A 110 10.04 1.42 -17.81
CA THR A 110 11.30 0.92 -18.38
C THR A 110 12.48 1.69 -17.81
N ILE A 111 13.28 1.01 -16.98
CA ILE A 111 14.54 1.51 -16.43
C ILE A 111 15.62 0.48 -16.78
N GLY A 112 16.23 0.67 -17.95
CA GLY A 112 17.00 -0.33 -18.68
C GLY A 112 16.08 -1.40 -19.29
N PHE A 113 15.32 -2.08 -18.44
CA PHE A 113 14.32 -3.09 -18.76
C PHE A 113 12.99 -2.80 -18.02
N PRO A 114 11.86 -3.41 -18.43
CA PRO A 114 10.57 -3.21 -17.75
C PRO A 114 10.60 -3.69 -16.30
N ARG A 115 10.20 -2.82 -15.38
CA ARG A 115 10.04 -3.08 -13.95
C ARG A 115 8.63 -2.74 -13.54
N GLN A 116 8.07 -3.53 -12.64
CA GLN A 116 6.81 -3.19 -11.99
C GLN A 116 7.09 -2.56 -10.63
N GLY A 117 6.25 -1.61 -10.21
CA GLY A 117 6.31 -0.98 -8.90
C GLY A 117 4.92 -0.90 -8.29
N ILE A 118 4.87 -0.79 -6.96
CA ILE A 118 3.62 -0.51 -6.24
C ILE A 118 3.26 0.97 -6.41
N THR A 119 1.97 1.25 -6.51
CA THR A 119 1.36 2.59 -6.50
C THR A 119 0.47 2.73 -5.26
N CYS A 120 0.02 3.96 -4.97
CA CYS A 120 -0.90 4.24 -3.87
C CYS A 120 -2.14 3.33 -3.89
N ALA A 121 -2.61 2.95 -5.08
CA ALA A 121 -3.81 2.16 -5.25
C ALA A 121 -3.70 0.71 -4.76
N ALA A 122 -2.50 0.16 -4.52
CA ALA A 122 -2.38 -1.18 -3.91
C ALA A 122 -2.96 -1.19 -2.49
N CYS A 123 -2.69 -0.12 -1.75
CA CYS A 123 -3.15 0.10 -0.39
C CYS A 123 -4.50 0.83 -0.34
N HIS A 124 -4.76 1.71 -1.31
CA HIS A 124 -5.93 2.58 -1.37
C HIS A 124 -6.89 2.20 -2.51
N THR A 125 -7.20 0.91 -2.61
CA THR A 125 -8.32 0.39 -3.42
C THR A 125 -9.09 -0.64 -2.62
N ALA A 126 -10.36 -0.35 -2.36
CA ALA A 126 -11.25 -1.29 -1.70
C ALA A 126 -11.87 -2.26 -2.70
N THR A 127 -12.23 -3.44 -2.23
CA THR A 127 -13.05 -4.38 -3.02
C THR A 127 -14.21 -4.93 -2.20
N PHE A 128 -15.36 -5.11 -2.84
CA PHE A 128 -16.50 -5.79 -2.21
C PHE A 128 -17.29 -6.63 -3.21
N ARG A 129 -17.95 -7.66 -2.69
CA ARG A 129 -18.93 -8.50 -3.37
C ARG A 129 -20.23 -8.48 -2.58
N LYS A 130 -21.38 -8.38 -3.26
CA LYS A 130 -22.69 -8.48 -2.60
C LYS A 130 -23.01 -9.93 -2.22
N THR A 131 -22.54 -10.87 -3.04
CA THR A 131 -22.65 -12.31 -2.79
C THR A 131 -21.32 -13.02 -3.07
N PRO A 132 -21.09 -14.21 -2.49
CA PRO A 132 -19.87 -14.98 -2.77
C PRO A 132 -19.63 -15.36 -4.24
N LYS A 133 -20.63 -15.21 -5.12
CA LYS A 133 -20.54 -15.56 -6.55
C LYS A 133 -20.22 -14.37 -7.44
N ASP A 134 -20.33 -13.15 -6.91
CA ASP A 134 -20.14 -11.95 -7.71
C ASP A 134 -18.66 -11.76 -8.05
N LYS A 135 -18.38 -11.07 -9.16
CA LYS A 135 -17.05 -10.50 -9.38
C LYS A 135 -16.83 -9.37 -8.35
N PRO A 136 -15.63 -9.21 -7.79
CA PRO A 136 -15.32 -8.07 -6.92
C PRO A 136 -15.58 -6.74 -7.64
N THR A 137 -16.29 -5.84 -6.98
CA THR A 137 -16.38 -4.44 -7.38
C THR A 137 -15.17 -3.72 -6.81
N ILE A 138 -14.41 -3.04 -7.67
CA ILE A 138 -13.19 -2.32 -7.33
C ILE A 138 -13.53 -0.86 -7.13
N ILE A 139 -13.12 -0.28 -6.00
CA ILE A 139 -13.37 1.12 -5.64
C ILE A 139 -12.02 1.80 -5.42
N ALA A 140 -11.65 2.68 -6.35
CA ALA A 140 -10.46 3.52 -6.23
C ALA A 140 -10.56 4.45 -5.01
N ALA A 141 -9.41 4.78 -4.41
CA ALA A 141 -9.27 5.61 -3.23
C ALA A 141 -10.01 5.12 -1.97
N GLY A 142 -10.56 3.91 -1.98
CA GLY A 142 -11.10 3.25 -0.80
C GLY A 142 -10.01 2.56 0.02
N PRO A 143 -10.27 2.23 1.30
CA PRO A 143 -9.31 1.50 2.12
C PRO A 143 -9.24 0.04 1.65
N SER A 144 -8.05 -0.44 1.26
CA SER A 144 -7.92 -1.85 0.88
C SER A 144 -8.23 -2.75 2.07
N ASN A 145 -9.13 -3.70 1.86
CA ASN A 145 -9.51 -4.72 2.83
C ASN A 145 -8.86 -6.08 2.53
N LYS A 146 -8.13 -6.20 1.41
CA LYS A 146 -7.59 -7.48 0.92
C LYS A 146 -6.09 -7.52 0.69
N PHE A 147 -5.45 -6.40 0.32
CA PHE A 147 -4.04 -6.44 -0.05
C PHE A 147 -3.18 -6.80 1.17
N ASP A 148 -2.46 -7.92 1.08
CA ASP A 148 -1.53 -8.38 2.10
C ASP A 148 -0.11 -7.97 1.71
N SER A 149 0.25 -6.75 2.07
CA SER A 149 1.56 -6.15 1.72
C SER A 149 2.73 -6.91 2.35
N GLN A 150 2.57 -7.37 3.60
CA GLN A 150 3.56 -8.19 4.29
C GLN A 150 3.70 -9.56 3.63
N GLY A 151 2.57 -10.22 3.33
CA GLY A 151 2.54 -11.49 2.61
C GLY A 151 3.16 -11.39 1.23
N TYR A 152 2.95 -10.28 0.51
CA TYR A 152 3.57 -10.03 -0.78
C TYR A 152 5.10 -9.91 -0.68
N LEU A 153 5.59 -9.15 0.29
CA LEU A 153 7.03 -9.03 0.56
C LEU A 153 7.64 -10.39 0.92
N ARG A 154 7.02 -11.13 1.85
CA ARG A 154 7.46 -12.47 2.27
C ARG A 154 7.42 -13.48 1.12
N PHE A 155 6.44 -13.38 0.22
CA PHE A 155 6.40 -14.22 -0.98
C PHE A 155 7.62 -14.00 -1.86
N LEU A 156 8.00 -12.74 -2.12
CA LEU A 156 9.20 -12.43 -2.91
C LEU A 156 10.46 -12.97 -2.25
N GLN A 157 10.61 -12.78 -0.94
CA GLN A 157 11.74 -13.28 -0.14
C GLN A 157 11.82 -14.81 -0.18
N ALA A 158 10.69 -15.50 0.01
CA ALA A 158 10.61 -16.94 -0.07
C ALA A 158 10.96 -17.48 -1.46
N CYS A 159 10.57 -16.77 -2.54
CA CYS A 159 10.99 -17.09 -3.90
C CYS A 159 12.51 -16.95 -4.05
N ALA A 160 13.10 -15.85 -3.61
CA ALA A 160 14.54 -15.60 -3.76
C ALA A 160 15.40 -16.61 -2.97
N ASN A 161 14.94 -17.07 -1.82
CA ASN A 161 15.61 -18.11 -1.03
C ASN A 161 15.51 -19.51 -1.62
N ASP A 162 14.54 -19.77 -2.50
CA ASP A 162 14.29 -21.10 -3.04
C ASP A 162 15.31 -21.49 -4.13
N PRO A 163 15.84 -22.73 -4.13
CA PRO A 163 16.79 -23.20 -5.13
C PRO A 163 16.27 -23.16 -6.58
N ARG A 164 14.96 -23.08 -6.81
CA ARG A 164 14.37 -22.91 -8.15
C ARG A 164 14.51 -21.49 -8.69
N PHE A 165 14.93 -20.49 -7.90
CA PHE A 165 15.18 -19.13 -8.39
C PHE A 165 16.46 -19.07 -9.22
N THR A 166 16.41 -19.62 -10.43
CA THR A 166 17.52 -19.68 -11.36
C THR A 166 17.09 -19.20 -12.74
N ALA A 167 18.09 -18.84 -13.54
CA ALA A 167 17.84 -18.44 -14.92
C ALA A 167 17.14 -19.51 -15.74
N ASP A 168 17.37 -20.80 -15.46
CA ASP A 168 16.79 -21.90 -16.24
C ASP A 168 15.28 -22.01 -16.01
N TYR A 169 14.82 -22.01 -14.75
CA TYR A 169 13.39 -22.02 -14.45
C TYR A 169 12.69 -20.74 -14.90
N ILE A 170 13.26 -19.58 -14.57
CA ILE A 170 12.63 -18.28 -14.86
C ILE A 170 12.56 -18.03 -16.36
N LEU A 171 13.64 -18.24 -17.13
CA LEU A 171 13.59 -18.08 -18.58
C LEU A 171 12.75 -19.16 -19.27
N GLY A 172 12.69 -20.37 -18.70
CA GLY A 172 11.79 -21.42 -19.17
C GLY A 172 10.33 -20.98 -19.09
N GLU A 173 9.92 -20.43 -17.93
CA GLU A 173 8.56 -19.93 -17.72
C GLU A 173 8.22 -18.68 -18.53
N ILE A 174 9.17 -17.75 -18.68
CA ILE A 174 9.00 -16.57 -19.54
C ILE A 174 8.77 -17.00 -20.99
N GLY A 175 9.52 -18.01 -21.46
CA GLY A 175 9.50 -18.49 -22.84
C GLY A 175 8.17 -19.09 -23.31
N TYR A 176 7.22 -19.39 -22.41
CA TYR A 176 5.89 -19.86 -22.79
C TYR A 176 5.03 -18.77 -23.45
N ASN A 177 5.22 -17.50 -23.06
CA ASN A 177 4.35 -16.39 -23.49
C ASN A 177 5.12 -15.19 -24.06
N TYR A 178 6.45 -15.17 -23.95
CA TYR A 178 7.28 -14.04 -24.39
C TYR A 178 8.50 -14.50 -25.19
N GLU A 179 8.70 -13.86 -26.35
CA GLU A 179 9.88 -14.07 -27.18
C GLU A 179 10.97 -13.04 -26.86
N LEU A 180 11.94 -13.44 -26.04
CA LEU A 180 13.13 -12.63 -25.78
C LEU A 180 14.17 -12.77 -26.89
N SER A 181 14.82 -11.66 -27.24
CA SER A 181 15.98 -11.69 -28.15
C SER A 181 17.11 -12.52 -27.55
N TRP A 182 18.06 -12.98 -28.38
CA TRP A 182 19.24 -13.70 -27.89
C TRP A 182 20.02 -12.88 -26.85
N PHE A 183 20.16 -11.57 -27.08
CA PHE A 183 20.86 -10.68 -26.17
C PHE A 183 20.10 -10.49 -24.85
N ASP A 184 18.78 -10.33 -24.90
CA ASP A 184 17.96 -10.22 -23.68
C ASP A 184 18.02 -11.51 -22.86
N LYS A 185 18.02 -12.68 -23.50
CA LYS A 185 18.20 -13.96 -22.80
C LYS A 185 19.53 -14.02 -22.05
N LEU A 186 20.61 -13.48 -22.63
CA LEU A 186 21.90 -13.38 -21.96
C LEU A 186 21.87 -12.39 -20.79
N LEU A 187 21.28 -11.20 -20.99
CA LEU A 187 21.12 -10.21 -19.93
C LEU A 187 20.29 -10.76 -18.77
N TYR A 188 19.16 -11.39 -19.04
CA TYR A 188 18.33 -12.01 -18.02
C TYR A 188 19.07 -13.10 -17.27
N ARG A 189 19.73 -14.02 -18.00
CA ARG A 189 20.43 -15.15 -17.40
C ARG A 189 21.59 -14.73 -16.50
N TYR A 190 22.42 -13.79 -16.95
CA TYR A 190 23.70 -13.50 -16.29
C TYR A 190 23.70 -12.21 -15.46
N VAL A 191 22.71 -11.33 -15.63
CA VAL A 191 22.66 -10.03 -14.94
C VAL A 191 21.35 -9.85 -14.20
N ILE A 192 20.22 -9.79 -14.90
CA ILE A 192 18.95 -9.34 -14.31
C ILE A 192 18.45 -10.34 -13.25
N ILE A 193 18.41 -11.65 -13.55
CA ILE A 193 17.91 -12.64 -12.59
C ILE A 193 18.83 -12.74 -11.35
N PRO A 194 20.16 -12.89 -11.48
CA PRO A 194 21.06 -12.90 -10.32
C PRO A 194 20.97 -11.62 -9.47
N GLN A 195 20.93 -10.45 -10.11
CA GLN A 195 20.83 -9.18 -9.40
C GLN A 195 19.47 -9.02 -8.71
N THR A 196 18.38 -9.47 -9.34
CA THR A 196 17.04 -9.46 -8.72
C THR A 196 17.01 -10.32 -7.47
N ARG A 197 17.55 -11.55 -7.56
CA ARG A 197 17.67 -12.43 -6.39
C ARG A 197 18.45 -11.75 -5.27
N LYS A 198 19.62 -11.18 -5.60
CA LYS A 198 20.46 -10.48 -4.64
C LYS A 198 19.71 -9.32 -3.97
N SER A 199 19.07 -8.45 -4.74
CA SER A 199 18.35 -7.30 -4.19
C SER A 199 17.14 -7.68 -3.33
N ILE A 200 16.44 -8.77 -3.65
CA ILE A 200 15.36 -9.27 -2.77
C ILE A 200 15.92 -9.80 -1.44
N LEU A 201 17.07 -10.48 -1.44
CA LEU A 201 17.72 -10.95 -0.22
C LEU A 201 18.27 -9.78 0.63
N GLU A 202 18.82 -8.74 0.00
CA GLU A 202 19.21 -7.50 0.71
C GLU A 202 17.98 -6.80 1.33
N LEU A 203 16.84 -6.83 0.64
CA LEU A 203 15.57 -6.32 1.17
C LEU A 203 15.10 -7.14 2.37
N GLU A 204 15.23 -8.47 2.34
CA GLU A 204 14.90 -9.37 3.45
C GLU A 204 15.62 -8.99 4.74
N GLU A 205 16.93 -8.73 4.68
CA GLU A 205 17.72 -8.32 5.84
C GLU A 205 17.15 -7.04 6.48
N GLY A 206 16.69 -6.07 5.67
CA GLY A 206 16.07 -4.83 6.14
C GLY A 206 14.67 -4.98 6.73
N TYR A 207 14.01 -6.12 6.53
CA TYR A 207 12.66 -6.41 7.03
C TYR A 207 12.60 -7.57 8.04
N ALA A 208 13.73 -8.14 8.43
CA ALA A 208 13.80 -9.25 9.40
C ALA A 208 13.16 -8.90 10.77
N TRP A 209 13.04 -7.61 11.11
CA TRP A 209 12.35 -7.15 12.31
C TRP A 209 10.86 -7.56 12.35
N MET A 210 10.23 -7.78 11.19
CA MET A 210 8.83 -8.22 11.11
C MET A 210 8.59 -9.58 11.77
N ASP A 211 9.58 -10.46 11.81
CA ASP A 211 9.43 -11.85 12.27
C ASP A 211 9.30 -11.96 13.80
N SER A 212 9.61 -10.89 14.51
CA SER A 212 9.48 -10.80 15.98
C SER A 212 8.10 -10.29 16.44
N ARG A 213 7.21 -9.96 15.50
CA ARG A 213 5.95 -9.24 15.76
C ARG A 213 4.76 -9.96 15.12
N PRO A 214 3.52 -9.64 15.55
CA PRO A 214 2.33 -10.15 14.87
C PRO A 214 2.29 -9.75 13.40
N ASP A 215 1.82 -10.67 12.58
CA ASP A 215 1.56 -10.41 11.17
C ASP A 215 0.49 -9.32 10.99
N TRP A 216 0.68 -8.46 10.00
CA TRP A 216 -0.24 -7.33 9.77
C TRP A 216 -1.57 -7.82 9.25
N GLY A 217 -1.53 -8.76 8.30
CA GLY A 217 -2.68 -9.33 7.61
C GLY A 217 -3.25 -8.41 6.51
N PRO A 218 -4.21 -8.94 5.71
CA PRO A 218 -4.84 -8.26 4.58
C PRO A 218 -5.44 -6.91 4.93
N GLY A 219 -5.16 -5.84 4.18
CA GLY A 219 -5.74 -4.51 4.40
C GLY A 219 -5.14 -3.72 5.57
N ARG A 220 -3.99 -4.17 6.07
CA ARG A 220 -3.17 -3.43 7.05
C ARG A 220 -1.77 -3.21 6.52
N ILE A 221 -1.11 -2.20 7.09
CA ILE A 221 0.27 -1.87 6.79
C ILE A 221 0.97 -1.34 8.03
N SER A 222 2.29 -1.52 8.05
CA SER A 222 3.22 -0.81 8.92
C SER A 222 3.81 0.36 8.12
N PRO A 223 3.21 1.57 8.19
CA PRO A 223 3.57 2.64 7.26
C PRO A 223 4.87 3.36 7.63
N PHE A 224 5.30 3.29 8.91
CA PHE A 224 6.36 4.16 9.41
C PHE A 224 7.57 3.40 9.97
N ASN A 225 7.40 2.19 10.53
CA ASN A 225 8.56 1.38 10.93
C ASN A 225 9.54 1.12 9.75
N PRO A 226 9.09 0.75 8.52
CA PRO A 226 10.02 0.60 7.39
C PRO A 226 10.79 1.89 7.10
N VAL A 227 10.12 3.04 7.16
CA VAL A 227 10.74 4.35 6.89
C VAL A 227 11.73 4.72 7.98
N LYS A 228 11.31 4.60 9.25
CA LYS A 228 12.12 4.83 10.44
C LYS A 228 13.42 4.02 10.38
N PHE A 229 13.31 2.72 10.12
CA PHE A 229 14.45 1.81 10.15
C PHE A 229 15.34 1.87 8.91
N ARG A 230 14.78 2.14 7.72
CA ARG A 230 15.52 2.04 6.44
C ARG A 230 15.92 3.38 5.83
N TYR A 231 15.14 4.43 6.04
CA TYR A 231 15.35 5.72 5.35
C TYR A 231 15.76 6.84 6.30
N LEU A 232 15.37 6.78 7.57
CA LEU A 232 15.73 7.77 8.59
C LEU A 232 16.93 7.32 9.46
N ASP A 233 17.50 6.14 9.17
CA ASP A 233 18.61 5.53 9.91
C ASP A 233 18.38 5.48 11.44
N GLN A 234 17.12 5.37 11.87
CA GLN A 234 16.79 5.24 13.29
C GLN A 234 17.09 3.81 13.78
N PRO A 235 17.47 3.64 15.06
CA PRO A 235 17.73 2.31 15.61
C PRO A 235 16.53 1.37 15.46
N LEU A 236 16.83 0.10 15.14
CA LEU A 236 15.84 -0.97 15.29
C LEU A 236 15.43 -1.08 16.76
N ASP A 237 14.13 -1.11 17.00
CA ASP A 237 13.53 -1.36 18.31
C ASP A 237 12.41 -2.41 18.20
N ASP A 238 11.54 -2.50 19.20
CA ASP A 238 10.41 -3.46 19.25
C ASP A 238 9.05 -2.80 18.95
N SER A 239 9.01 -1.58 18.41
CA SER A 239 7.76 -0.86 18.15
C SER A 239 6.88 -1.54 17.11
N VAL A 240 5.57 -1.41 17.26
CA VAL A 240 4.55 -1.96 16.33
C VAL A 240 3.60 -0.83 15.93
N ASP A 241 3.45 -0.58 14.63
CA ASP A 241 2.65 0.54 14.08
C ASP A 241 1.57 0.11 13.08
N ASN A 242 1.30 -1.19 12.99
CA ASN A 242 0.40 -1.70 11.97
C ASN A 242 -1.03 -1.18 12.15
N SER A 243 -1.54 -0.53 11.11
CA SER A 243 -2.87 0.09 11.08
C SER A 243 -3.66 -0.37 9.87
N ASP A 244 -4.97 -0.20 9.93
CA ASP A 244 -5.85 -0.36 8.77
C ASP A 244 -5.58 0.73 7.74
N MET A 245 -5.79 0.43 6.45
CA MET A 245 -5.67 1.43 5.40
C MET A 245 -6.75 2.50 5.55
N MET A 246 -6.41 3.76 5.25
CA MET A 246 -7.38 4.86 5.28
C MET A 246 -8.00 5.08 3.89
N PRO A 247 -9.25 5.54 3.79
CA PRO A 247 -9.78 6.08 2.54
C PRO A 247 -9.03 7.37 2.16
N LEU A 248 -8.94 7.64 0.87
CA LEU A 248 -8.36 8.86 0.31
C LEU A 248 -9.38 9.77 -0.37
N TRP A 249 -10.62 9.32 -0.57
CA TRP A 249 -11.63 10.15 -1.24
C TRP A 249 -11.92 11.44 -0.46
N ASN A 250 -12.48 12.41 -1.18
CA ASN A 250 -13.15 13.59 -0.66
C ASN A 250 -12.24 14.56 0.11
N GLN A 251 -10.94 14.63 -0.24
CA GLN A 251 -9.98 15.43 0.54
C GLN A 251 -10.28 16.93 0.55
N LYS A 252 -11.03 17.44 -0.43
CA LYS A 252 -11.54 18.82 -0.41
C LYS A 252 -12.40 19.12 0.82
N MET A 253 -13.22 18.16 1.23
CA MET A 253 -14.06 18.30 2.42
C MET A 253 -13.28 18.08 3.73
N HIS A 254 -12.08 17.48 3.64
CA HIS A 254 -11.14 17.29 4.75
C HIS A 254 -10.08 18.41 4.81
N GLU A 255 -10.27 19.52 4.09
CA GLU A 255 -9.34 20.66 4.14
C GLU A 255 -9.14 21.14 5.59
N GLY A 256 -7.87 21.24 6.01
CA GLY A 256 -7.48 21.62 7.37
C GLY A 256 -7.51 20.49 8.41
N PHE A 257 -7.81 19.26 8.01
CA PHE A 257 -7.76 18.10 8.92
C PHE A 257 -6.31 17.65 9.15
N ALA A 258 -6.10 16.96 10.26
CA ALA A 258 -4.89 16.18 10.47
C ALA A 258 -4.97 14.85 9.67
N TYR A 259 -3.84 14.41 9.14
CA TYR A 259 -3.69 13.20 8.33
C TYR A 259 -2.97 12.08 9.07
N HIS A 260 -3.10 10.87 8.54
CA HIS A 260 -2.84 9.60 9.22
C HIS A 260 -3.78 9.39 10.43
N TRP A 261 -3.88 8.14 10.90
CA TRP A 261 -4.75 7.80 12.03
C TRP A 261 -4.42 8.61 13.29
N ASP A 262 -3.16 8.93 13.49
CA ASP A 262 -2.54 9.60 14.63
C ASP A 262 -2.35 11.11 14.43
N GLY A 263 -2.72 11.67 13.27
CA GLY A 263 -2.64 13.11 13.03
C GLY A 263 -1.22 13.65 12.91
N LEU A 264 -0.29 12.77 12.49
CA LEU A 264 1.14 13.05 12.40
C LEU A 264 1.48 14.09 11.34
N GLU A 265 0.56 14.36 10.41
CA GLU A 265 0.75 15.28 9.29
C GLU A 265 -0.45 16.26 9.20
N THR A 266 -0.24 17.46 8.66
CA THR A 266 -1.27 18.48 8.43
C THR A 266 -1.31 19.01 6.99
N SER A 267 -0.41 18.55 6.14
CA SER A 267 -0.33 18.83 4.71
C SER A 267 -0.72 17.59 3.90
N LEU A 268 -1.79 17.71 3.09
CA LEU A 268 -2.18 16.63 2.17
C LEU A 268 -1.06 16.31 1.19
N ARG A 269 -0.40 17.35 0.67
CA ARG A 269 0.71 17.23 -0.27
C ARG A 269 1.85 16.38 0.32
N GLU A 270 2.24 16.67 1.56
CA GLU A 270 3.30 15.93 2.24
C GLU A 270 2.84 14.53 2.63
N THR A 271 1.58 14.35 3.04
CA THR A 271 0.99 13.00 3.28
C THR A 271 1.11 12.10 2.05
N ILE A 272 0.84 12.64 0.86
CA ILE A 272 0.94 11.89 -0.41
C ILE A 272 2.40 11.54 -0.73
N GLN A 273 3.32 12.49 -0.52
CA GLN A 273 4.74 12.29 -0.78
C GLN A 273 5.40 11.32 0.21
N THR A 274 5.08 11.44 1.50
CA THR A 274 5.52 10.52 2.56
C THR A 274 4.97 9.12 2.33
N GLY A 275 3.70 9.01 1.90
CA GLY A 275 3.11 7.74 1.46
C GLY A 275 3.90 7.09 0.32
N ALA A 276 4.27 7.85 -0.72
CA ALA A 276 5.08 7.34 -1.81
C ALA A 276 6.47 6.85 -1.37
N ILE A 277 7.09 7.54 -0.40
CA ILE A 277 8.36 7.10 0.20
C ILE A 277 8.16 5.81 1.00
N GLY A 278 7.08 5.73 1.80
CA GLY A 278 6.70 4.53 2.53
C GLY A 278 6.47 3.30 1.63
N ASP A 279 5.96 3.52 0.42
CA ASP A 279 5.77 2.50 -0.61
C ASP A 279 7.06 2.10 -1.35
N GLY A 280 8.17 2.83 -1.15
CA GLY A 280 9.48 2.51 -1.72
C GLY A 280 10.04 3.54 -2.72
N ALA A 281 9.39 4.70 -2.90
CA ALA A 281 10.02 5.80 -3.64
C ALA A 281 11.18 6.39 -2.83
N THR A 282 12.17 6.95 -3.53
CA THR A 282 13.35 7.56 -2.89
C THR A 282 13.38 9.06 -3.18
N ARG A 283 14.20 9.81 -2.44
CA ARG A 283 14.44 11.25 -2.71
C ARG A 283 14.77 11.56 -4.18
N LYS A 284 15.37 10.59 -4.90
CA LYS A 284 15.81 10.75 -6.29
C LYS A 284 14.85 10.16 -7.32
N SER A 285 13.82 9.42 -6.90
CA SER A 285 12.92 8.72 -7.82
C SER A 285 11.46 9.11 -7.66
N ILE A 286 11.08 9.77 -6.57
CA ILE A 286 9.72 10.22 -6.31
C ILE A 286 9.17 11.03 -7.50
N ASN A 287 7.97 10.68 -7.95
CA ASN A 287 7.35 11.29 -9.11
C ASN A 287 6.41 12.43 -8.70
N ILE A 288 6.95 13.63 -8.45
CA ILE A 288 6.18 14.78 -7.96
C ILE A 288 5.01 15.15 -8.87
N GLU A 289 5.20 15.13 -10.20
CA GLU A 289 4.13 15.41 -11.16
C GLU A 289 3.03 14.34 -11.11
N GLY A 290 3.42 13.06 -11.07
CA GLY A 290 2.47 11.96 -10.90
C GLY A 290 1.69 12.05 -9.59
N LEU A 291 2.36 12.39 -8.48
CA LEU A 291 1.71 12.57 -7.18
C LEU A 291 0.77 13.77 -7.17
N LYS A 292 1.07 14.85 -7.90
CA LYS A 292 0.12 15.96 -8.08
C LYS A 292 -1.17 15.50 -8.74
N ARG A 293 -1.10 14.64 -9.76
CA ARG A 293 -2.30 14.09 -10.42
C ARG A 293 -3.12 13.21 -9.48
N VAL A 294 -2.46 12.46 -8.60
CA VAL A 294 -3.11 11.69 -7.54
C VAL A 294 -3.84 12.62 -6.57
N GLU A 295 -3.17 13.68 -6.09
CA GLU A 295 -3.77 14.69 -5.22
C GLU A 295 -5.00 15.34 -5.83
N ASP A 296 -4.89 15.81 -7.08
CA ASP A 296 -5.97 16.49 -7.79
C ASP A 296 -7.19 15.54 -7.96
N TYR A 297 -6.95 14.23 -8.17
CA TYR A 297 -8.01 13.22 -8.27
C TYR A 297 -8.71 12.98 -6.94
N ILE A 298 -7.96 12.67 -5.87
CA ILE A 298 -8.55 12.30 -4.58
C ILE A 298 -9.19 13.48 -3.85
N THR A 299 -8.78 14.70 -4.19
CA THR A 299 -9.39 15.95 -3.71
C THR A 299 -10.86 16.04 -4.10
N GLU A 300 -11.20 15.71 -5.34
CA GLU A 300 -12.55 15.91 -5.87
C GLU A 300 -13.40 14.61 -5.91
N LEU A 301 -12.80 13.44 -5.69
CA LEU A 301 -13.49 12.15 -5.75
C LEU A 301 -14.35 11.91 -4.50
N PRO A 302 -15.68 11.81 -4.58
CA PRO A 302 -16.51 11.41 -3.43
C PRO A 302 -16.50 9.89 -3.19
N PRO A 303 -16.84 9.42 -1.97
CA PRO A 303 -17.09 7.99 -1.73
C PRO A 303 -18.25 7.45 -2.57
N PRO A 304 -18.26 6.15 -2.91
CA PRO A 304 -19.42 5.55 -3.56
C PRO A 304 -20.62 5.46 -2.58
N PRO A 305 -21.85 5.62 -3.08
CA PRO A 305 -23.04 5.45 -2.26
C PRO A 305 -23.20 4.00 -1.81
N TYR A 306 -23.85 3.81 -0.67
CA TYR A 306 -24.18 2.49 -0.16
C TYR A 306 -25.05 1.70 -1.15
N PRO A 307 -24.66 0.49 -1.57
CA PRO A 307 -25.26 -0.18 -2.72
C PRO A 307 -26.42 -1.12 -2.36
N PHE A 308 -26.94 -1.05 -1.13
CA PHE A 308 -28.05 -1.84 -0.62
C PHE A 308 -29.19 -0.94 -0.15
N GLU A 309 -30.34 -1.55 0.14
CA GLU A 309 -31.52 -0.82 0.62
C GLU A 309 -31.27 -0.16 1.98
N VAL A 310 -31.86 1.03 2.15
CA VAL A 310 -31.86 1.78 3.41
C VAL A 310 -33.30 2.11 3.80
N ASN A 311 -33.68 1.72 5.01
CA ASN A 311 -34.93 2.09 5.64
C ASN A 311 -34.89 3.57 6.05
N GLN A 312 -35.45 4.42 5.20
CA GLN A 312 -35.43 5.88 5.37
C GLN A 312 -36.09 6.37 6.67
N THR A 313 -37.16 5.69 7.13
CA THR A 313 -37.82 6.07 8.39
C THR A 313 -36.92 5.79 9.59
N LEU A 314 -36.20 4.67 9.57
CA LEU A 314 -35.27 4.29 10.63
C LEU A 314 -33.99 5.15 10.58
N ALA A 315 -33.46 5.42 9.38
CA ALA A 315 -32.34 6.32 9.17
C ALA A 315 -32.64 7.75 9.64
N ALA A 316 -33.86 8.26 9.46
CA ALA A 316 -34.24 9.58 9.98
C ALA A 316 -34.16 9.65 11.52
N LYS A 317 -34.53 8.56 12.22
CA LYS A 317 -34.34 8.47 13.69
C LYS A 317 -32.86 8.40 14.06
N GLY A 318 -32.09 7.60 13.31
CA GLY A 318 -30.64 7.49 13.49
C GLY A 318 -29.91 8.82 13.30
N SER A 319 -30.33 9.63 12.34
CA SER A 319 -29.77 10.96 12.08
C SER A 319 -29.87 11.87 13.30
N ALA A 320 -31.00 11.86 14.01
CA ALA A 320 -31.17 12.63 15.24
C ALA A 320 -30.24 12.12 16.37
N ILE A 321 -30.03 10.81 16.48
CA ILE A 321 -29.10 10.22 17.46
C ILE A 321 -27.66 10.63 17.12
N PHE A 322 -27.27 10.53 15.85
CA PHE A 322 -25.96 10.92 15.35
C PHE A 322 -25.66 12.40 15.61
N ALA A 323 -26.62 13.28 15.31
CA ALA A 323 -26.50 14.71 15.54
C ALA A 323 -26.19 15.05 17.01
N ASN A 324 -26.80 14.30 17.95
CA ASN A 324 -26.64 14.55 19.39
C ASN A 324 -25.41 13.88 20.01
N SER A 325 -24.93 12.76 19.43
CA SER A 325 -23.98 11.87 20.11
C SER A 325 -22.65 11.71 19.39
N CYS A 326 -22.59 11.99 18.08
CA CYS A 326 -21.47 11.65 17.22
C CYS A 326 -20.97 12.85 16.40
N ALA A 327 -21.89 13.74 15.99
CA ALA A 327 -21.61 14.77 15.01
C ALA A 327 -20.51 15.77 15.42
N SER A 328 -20.32 16.02 16.72
CA SER A 328 -19.25 16.90 17.21
C SER A 328 -17.85 16.40 16.85
N CYS A 329 -17.66 15.09 16.70
CA CYS A 329 -16.38 14.48 16.35
C CYS A 329 -16.33 13.97 14.89
N HIS A 330 -17.49 13.67 14.29
CA HIS A 330 -17.54 12.87 13.06
C HIS A 330 -18.26 13.54 11.88
N ALA A 331 -19.08 14.57 12.11
CA ALA A 331 -19.72 15.29 11.02
C ALA A 331 -18.75 16.33 10.44
N PHE A 332 -18.80 16.57 9.14
CA PHE A 332 -18.13 17.74 8.57
C PHE A 332 -18.61 19.02 9.28
N GLY A 333 -17.66 19.86 9.70
CA GLY A 333 -17.93 21.06 10.50
C GLY A 333 -18.22 20.82 11.99
N GLY A 334 -18.12 19.57 12.47
CA GLY A 334 -18.13 19.26 13.90
C GLY A 334 -16.92 19.87 14.61
N GLU A 335 -17.07 20.23 15.89
CA GLU A 335 -16.07 20.93 16.70
C GLU A 335 -14.70 20.24 16.74
N ARG A 336 -14.68 18.90 16.74
CA ARG A 336 -13.48 18.07 16.87
C ARG A 336 -13.17 17.25 15.63
N THR A 337 -14.01 17.32 14.59
CA THR A 337 -13.81 16.54 13.37
C THR A 337 -12.49 16.93 12.69
N GLY A 338 -11.71 15.93 12.31
CA GLY A 338 -10.38 16.15 11.71
C GLY A 338 -9.29 16.53 12.71
N THR A 339 -9.59 16.57 14.01
CA THR A 339 -8.62 16.89 15.07
C THR A 339 -8.23 15.64 15.86
N VAL A 340 -7.09 15.73 16.55
CA VAL A 340 -6.58 14.62 17.38
C VAL A 340 -7.34 14.57 18.72
N ILE A 341 -7.94 13.41 19.01
CA ILE A 341 -8.56 13.07 20.28
C ILE A 341 -7.51 12.41 21.17
N PRO A 342 -7.23 12.94 22.38
CA PRO A 342 -6.21 12.38 23.27
C PRO A 342 -6.41 10.88 23.55
N ILE A 343 -5.30 10.14 23.61
CA ILE A 343 -5.33 8.68 23.81
C ILE A 343 -6.04 8.27 25.11
N ASP A 344 -5.86 9.06 26.18
CA ASP A 344 -6.50 8.83 27.48
C ASP A 344 -8.02 9.04 27.45
N GLU A 345 -8.53 9.80 26.46
CA GLU A 345 -9.96 10.00 26.24
C GLU A 345 -10.54 8.89 25.36
N ILE A 346 -9.92 8.63 24.20
CA ILE A 346 -10.46 7.66 23.23
C ILE A 346 -10.25 6.21 23.66
N GLY A 347 -9.17 5.90 24.37
CA GLY A 347 -8.89 4.60 25.00
C GLY A 347 -8.65 3.42 24.05
N THR A 348 -8.43 3.67 22.76
CA THR A 348 -8.10 2.61 21.79
C THR A 348 -6.66 2.13 21.94
N ASP A 349 -6.26 1.10 21.19
CA ASP A 349 -4.89 0.58 21.22
C ASP A 349 -3.85 1.69 20.96
N ARG A 350 -2.79 1.74 21.77
CA ARG A 350 -1.79 2.83 21.76
C ARG A 350 -0.51 2.53 20.98
N ASN A 351 -0.31 1.31 20.50
CA ASN A 351 0.99 0.87 19.95
C ASN A 351 1.44 1.74 18.77
N ARG A 352 0.52 2.04 17.83
CA ARG A 352 0.80 2.92 16.71
C ARG A 352 1.23 4.31 17.16
N LEU A 353 0.45 4.92 18.05
CA LEU A 353 0.78 6.22 18.60
C LEU A 353 2.16 6.21 19.25
N ASP A 354 2.47 5.22 20.07
CA ASP A 354 3.73 5.14 20.83
C ASP A 354 4.95 4.87 19.95
N MET A 355 4.78 4.22 18.81
CA MET A 355 5.87 3.95 17.86
C MET A 355 6.52 5.24 17.34
N TRP A 356 5.71 6.27 17.07
CA TRP A 356 6.20 7.51 16.52
C TRP A 356 6.80 8.41 17.60
N THR A 357 8.00 8.94 17.38
CA THR A 357 8.73 9.77 18.35
C THR A 357 8.95 11.18 17.81
N GLN A 358 9.29 12.12 18.69
CA GLN A 358 9.65 13.47 18.24
C GLN A 358 10.92 13.42 17.39
N GLU A 359 11.90 12.60 17.80
CA GLU A 359 13.15 12.40 17.06
C GLU A 359 12.91 11.84 15.65
N ALA A 360 11.95 10.92 15.49
CA ALA A 360 11.57 10.40 14.18
C ALA A 360 10.88 11.47 13.31
N ALA A 361 10.03 12.32 13.91
CA ALA A 361 9.41 13.43 13.20
C ALA A 361 10.46 14.44 12.72
N ASP A 362 11.38 14.85 13.60
CA ASP A 362 12.47 15.78 13.27
C ASP A 362 13.36 15.20 12.15
N ALA A 363 13.77 13.93 12.27
CA ALA A 363 14.59 13.27 11.25
C ALA A 363 13.87 13.14 9.89
N TYR A 364 12.55 13.00 9.88
CA TYR A 364 11.78 12.95 8.64
C TYR A 364 11.63 14.34 8.02
N ASN A 365 11.37 15.39 8.80
CA ASN A 365 11.32 16.75 8.28
C ASN A 365 12.66 17.15 7.63
N GLU A 366 13.79 16.70 8.20
CA GLU A 366 15.12 16.90 7.60
C GLU A 366 15.41 15.96 6.40
N TYR A 367 14.55 14.99 6.11
CA TYR A 367 14.80 13.99 5.06
C TYR A 367 14.86 14.63 3.67
N ALA A 368 14.05 15.65 3.39
CA ALA A 368 13.97 16.25 2.07
C ALA A 368 14.84 17.51 1.90
N GLU A 369 15.62 17.88 2.94
CA GLU A 369 16.46 19.08 2.93
C GLU A 369 17.38 19.13 1.69
N GLY A 370 17.29 20.22 0.95
CA GLY A 370 18.08 20.48 -0.27
C GLY A 370 17.50 19.92 -1.57
N TYR A 371 16.29 19.35 -1.56
CA TYR A 371 15.52 19.03 -2.77
C TYR A 371 14.50 20.14 -3.08
N GLU A 372 13.88 20.12 -4.28
CA GLU A 372 12.87 21.12 -4.68
C GLU A 372 11.53 20.99 -3.92
N TRP A 373 11.37 19.90 -3.19
CA TRP A 373 10.26 19.60 -2.30
C TRP A 373 10.86 19.31 -0.92
N ASP A 374 10.14 19.66 0.13
CA ASP A 374 10.61 19.52 1.52
C ASP A 374 9.48 18.99 2.42
N PHE A 375 9.82 18.67 3.68
CA PHE A 375 8.85 18.25 4.70
C PHE A 375 8.94 19.16 5.93
N ASP A 376 7.83 19.78 6.29
CA ASP A 376 7.77 20.75 7.40
C ASP A 376 6.70 20.43 8.44
N TYR A 377 5.78 19.50 8.13
CA TYR A 377 4.53 19.35 8.88
C TYR A 377 4.36 18.01 9.59
N LEU A 378 5.37 17.13 9.57
CA LEU A 378 5.39 15.94 10.42
C LEU A 378 5.59 16.32 11.88
N ARG A 379 4.78 15.74 12.76
CA ARG A 379 4.77 16.04 14.19
C ARG A 379 4.46 14.83 15.04
N LYS A 380 4.96 14.82 16.27
CA LYS A 380 4.46 13.92 17.32
C LYS A 380 3.14 14.46 17.88
N THR A 381 2.15 13.58 18.02
CA THR A 381 0.86 13.87 18.65
C THR A 381 0.65 13.00 19.89
N ASN A 382 -0.54 13.09 20.52
CA ASN A 382 -0.89 12.38 21.75
C ASN A 382 -2.20 11.57 21.63
N GLY A 383 -2.63 11.21 20.41
CA GLY A 383 -3.94 10.58 20.23
C GLY A 383 -4.24 10.17 18.79
N TYR A 384 -5.53 9.99 18.48
CA TYR A 384 -6.00 9.61 17.14
C TYR A 384 -7.01 10.60 16.59
N VAL A 385 -7.01 10.79 15.28
CA VAL A 385 -7.89 11.71 14.57
C VAL A 385 -9.34 11.24 14.65
N ALA A 386 -10.25 12.14 15.03
CA ALA A 386 -11.68 11.91 14.84
C ALA A 386 -12.03 12.09 13.36
N VAL A 387 -12.00 10.99 12.61
CA VAL A 387 -12.25 11.01 11.16
C VAL A 387 -13.70 11.35 10.84
N ALA A 388 -13.92 12.13 9.78
CA ALA A 388 -15.25 12.25 9.19
C ALA A 388 -15.72 10.88 8.67
N LEU A 389 -17.02 10.58 8.72
CA LEU A 389 -17.57 9.25 8.42
C LEU A 389 -18.09 9.07 6.98
N ASP A 390 -17.56 9.83 6.03
CA ASP A 390 -18.01 9.82 4.64
C ASP A 390 -17.67 8.50 3.89
N GLY A 391 -18.66 7.76 3.41
CA GLY A 391 -18.44 6.42 2.86
C GLY A 391 -18.08 5.36 3.91
N LEU A 392 -18.51 5.55 5.16
CA LEU A 392 -18.21 4.67 6.30
C LEU A 392 -18.52 3.19 6.04
N TRP A 393 -19.54 2.91 5.23
CA TRP A 393 -19.98 1.56 4.94
C TRP A 393 -18.83 0.70 4.39
N LEU A 394 -17.94 1.26 3.57
CA LEU A 394 -16.85 0.51 2.95
C LEU A 394 -15.53 0.55 3.76
N ARG A 395 -15.56 1.02 5.01
CA ARG A 395 -14.38 1.19 5.87
C ARG A 395 -14.23 0.13 6.96
N ALA A 396 -14.91 -1.01 6.82
CA ALA A 396 -14.75 -2.11 7.75
C ALA A 396 -13.48 -2.92 7.42
N PRO A 397 -12.77 -3.49 8.42
CA PRO A 397 -13.06 -3.40 9.87
C PRO A 397 -12.80 -2.00 10.47
N TYR A 398 -13.42 -1.71 11.61
CA TYR A 398 -13.40 -0.39 12.25
C TYR A 398 -12.30 -0.24 13.31
N LEU A 399 -12.08 1.02 13.72
CA LEU A 399 -10.93 1.54 14.47
C LEU A 399 -9.63 1.59 13.65
N HIS A 400 -8.64 2.34 14.14
CA HIS A 400 -7.39 2.59 13.41
C HIS A 400 -6.60 1.31 13.07
N ASN A 401 -6.80 0.22 13.82
CA ASN A 401 -6.11 -1.06 13.64
C ASN A 401 -7.01 -2.16 13.05
N GLY A 402 -8.24 -1.81 12.67
CA GLY A 402 -9.21 -2.75 12.10
C GLY A 402 -9.58 -3.89 13.05
N SER A 403 -9.69 -3.61 14.36
CA SER A 403 -9.91 -4.61 15.41
C SER A 403 -11.38 -4.89 15.72
N VAL A 404 -12.31 -4.18 15.07
CA VAL A 404 -13.76 -4.33 15.25
C VAL A 404 -14.42 -4.67 13.91
N PRO A 405 -14.99 -5.87 13.72
CA PRO A 405 -15.32 -6.37 12.38
C PRO A 405 -16.48 -5.65 11.66
N ASN A 406 -17.40 -5.04 12.40
CA ASN A 406 -18.63 -4.43 11.85
C ASN A 406 -19.23 -3.38 12.80
N LEU A 407 -20.16 -2.54 12.34
CA LEU A 407 -20.72 -1.45 13.15
C LEU A 407 -21.54 -1.95 14.33
N THR A 408 -22.22 -3.08 14.19
CA THR A 408 -22.92 -3.71 15.32
C THR A 408 -21.97 -4.01 16.47
N ASN A 409 -20.77 -4.54 16.18
CA ASN A 409 -19.75 -4.76 17.20
C ASN A 409 -19.16 -3.45 17.74
N LEU A 410 -19.01 -2.41 16.90
CA LEU A 410 -18.47 -1.12 17.34
C LEU A 410 -19.33 -0.48 18.43
N LEU A 411 -20.64 -0.61 18.31
CA LEU A 411 -21.63 -0.13 19.29
C LEU A 411 -21.83 -1.09 20.47
N GLU A 412 -21.05 -2.16 20.60
CA GLU A 412 -21.00 -2.98 21.81
C GLU A 412 -19.84 -2.58 22.72
N THR A 413 -20.00 -2.84 24.02
CA THR A 413 -18.91 -2.67 24.98
C THR A 413 -17.75 -3.63 24.64
N PRO A 414 -16.49 -3.27 24.92
CA PRO A 414 -15.34 -4.07 24.52
C PRO A 414 -15.38 -5.55 24.94
N GLU A 415 -16.05 -5.87 26.05
CA GLU A 415 -16.19 -7.24 26.56
C GLU A 415 -17.08 -8.12 25.67
N LYS A 416 -18.01 -7.50 24.92
CA LYS A 416 -18.96 -8.15 24.03
C LYS A 416 -18.53 -8.15 22.57
N ARG A 417 -17.53 -7.34 22.21
CA ARG A 417 -16.96 -7.31 20.85
C ARG A 417 -16.34 -8.66 20.51
N THR A 418 -16.46 -9.08 19.25
CA THR A 418 -15.80 -10.28 18.74
C THR A 418 -14.28 -10.19 18.95
N LYS A 419 -13.71 -11.19 19.62
CA LYS A 419 -12.28 -11.23 19.98
C LYS A 419 -11.41 -11.88 18.91
N VAL A 420 -11.99 -12.81 18.15
CA VAL A 420 -11.33 -13.52 17.06
C VAL A 420 -12.28 -13.57 15.89
N PHE A 421 -11.83 -13.11 14.72
CA PHE A 421 -12.59 -13.09 13.48
C PHE A 421 -11.65 -13.23 12.27
N TYR A 422 -12.19 -13.31 11.07
CA TYR A 422 -11.41 -13.47 9.84
C TYR A 422 -11.59 -12.26 8.92
N ARG A 423 -10.48 -11.64 8.50
CA ARG A 423 -10.45 -10.47 7.61
C ARG A 423 -9.97 -10.83 6.20
N GLY A 424 -10.25 -10.00 5.21
CA GLY A 424 -9.89 -10.25 3.80
C GLY A 424 -10.94 -10.98 2.97
N TYR A 425 -12.02 -11.49 3.60
CA TYR A 425 -13.18 -12.02 2.88
C TYR A 425 -14.11 -10.87 2.46
N ASP A 426 -14.03 -10.50 1.19
CA ASP A 426 -14.68 -9.31 0.59
C ASP A 426 -16.19 -9.45 0.33
N VAL A 427 -16.88 -10.41 0.95
CA VAL A 427 -18.35 -10.49 0.90
C VAL A 427 -18.93 -9.58 1.97
N TYR A 428 -19.79 -8.66 1.55
CA TYR A 428 -20.34 -7.63 2.42
C TYR A 428 -21.56 -8.13 3.21
N ASP A 429 -21.66 -7.76 4.49
CA ASP A 429 -22.80 -7.99 5.38
C ASP A 429 -23.58 -6.66 5.56
N PRO A 430 -24.72 -6.48 4.87
CA PRO A 430 -25.50 -5.25 4.94
C PRO A 430 -26.30 -5.09 6.25
N GLU A 431 -26.45 -6.16 7.04
CA GLU A 431 -27.16 -6.10 8.31
C GLU A 431 -26.24 -5.59 9.41
N LYS A 432 -25.03 -6.13 9.50
CA LYS A 432 -24.02 -5.69 10.50
C LYS A 432 -23.22 -4.47 10.06
N VAL A 433 -23.26 -4.13 8.77
CA VAL A 433 -22.46 -3.09 8.11
C VAL A 433 -20.97 -3.34 8.33
N GLY A 434 -20.43 -4.19 7.44
CA GLY A 434 -19.03 -4.58 7.39
C GLY A 434 -18.86 -5.79 6.48
N PHE A 435 -17.73 -6.48 6.58
CA PHE A 435 -17.50 -7.72 5.83
C PHE A 435 -17.86 -8.95 6.66
N VAL A 436 -18.31 -10.01 5.97
CA VAL A 436 -18.53 -11.32 6.57
C VAL A 436 -17.19 -11.81 7.13
N SER A 437 -17.13 -11.95 8.45
CA SER A 437 -15.88 -12.18 9.19
C SER A 437 -15.93 -13.39 10.12
N GLU A 438 -17.03 -14.14 10.08
CA GLU A 438 -17.26 -15.34 10.88
C GLU A 438 -17.86 -16.44 9.98
N GLY A 439 -17.67 -17.70 10.38
CA GLY A 439 -18.17 -18.89 9.67
C GLY A 439 -17.18 -19.48 8.66
N GLU A 440 -17.51 -20.68 8.16
CA GLU A 440 -16.60 -21.56 7.40
C GLU A 440 -15.94 -20.88 6.19
N LYS A 441 -16.67 -20.05 5.45
CA LYS A 441 -16.12 -19.36 4.27
C LYS A 441 -15.11 -18.28 4.64
N ALA A 442 -15.43 -17.48 5.66
CA ALA A 442 -14.52 -16.44 6.15
C ALA A 442 -13.27 -17.10 6.78
N GLU A 443 -13.43 -18.22 7.49
CA GLU A 443 -12.30 -18.99 8.02
C GLU A 443 -11.41 -19.59 6.94
N LYS A 444 -12.00 -20.07 5.85
CA LYS A 444 -11.27 -20.68 4.74
C LYS A 444 -10.49 -19.67 3.89
N GLU A 445 -11.08 -18.50 3.63
CA GLU A 445 -10.51 -17.48 2.72
C GLU A 445 -9.81 -16.34 3.46
N GLY A 446 -10.16 -16.09 4.72
CA GLY A 446 -9.72 -14.93 5.47
C GLY A 446 -8.53 -15.21 6.39
N PHE A 447 -7.87 -14.12 6.78
CA PHE A 447 -6.80 -14.10 7.77
C PHE A 447 -7.39 -14.03 9.17
N LYS A 448 -6.97 -14.93 10.06
CA LYS A 448 -7.39 -14.95 11.46
C LYS A 448 -6.83 -13.74 12.21
N TYR A 449 -7.71 -12.83 12.62
CA TYR A 449 -7.39 -11.69 13.46
C TYR A 449 -7.70 -12.01 14.92
N ASP A 450 -6.71 -11.85 15.80
CA ASP A 450 -6.83 -12.06 17.24
C ASP A 450 -6.54 -10.74 17.98
N THR A 451 -7.53 -10.24 18.72
CA THR A 451 -7.46 -8.95 19.42
C THR A 451 -6.61 -8.98 20.69
N SER A 452 -6.14 -10.16 21.11
CA SER A 452 -5.21 -10.30 22.25
C SER A 452 -3.74 -10.06 21.88
N LEU A 453 -3.41 -10.05 20.58
CA LEU A 453 -2.07 -9.75 20.10
C LEU A 453 -1.75 -8.25 20.26
N ILE A 454 -0.47 -7.93 20.45
CA ILE A 454 0.00 -6.54 20.50
C ILE A 454 -0.42 -5.78 19.23
N ALA A 455 -0.82 -4.51 19.40
CA ALA A 455 -1.38 -3.63 18.36
C ALA A 455 -2.73 -4.06 17.75
N ASN A 456 -3.36 -5.13 18.24
CA ASN A 456 -4.67 -5.59 17.78
C ASN A 456 -5.80 -5.31 18.79
N GLY A 457 -5.55 -4.51 19.83
CA GLY A 457 -6.54 -4.25 20.88
C GLY A 457 -7.83 -3.62 20.32
N ASN A 458 -8.97 -4.16 20.74
CA ASN A 458 -10.32 -3.71 20.35
C ASN A 458 -11.02 -2.88 21.43
N GLN A 459 -10.24 -2.23 22.29
CA GLN A 459 -10.72 -1.40 23.40
C GLN A 459 -11.04 0.03 22.95
N GLY A 460 -11.58 0.84 23.86
CA GLY A 460 -11.84 2.26 23.59
C GLY A 460 -13.03 2.52 22.68
N HIS A 461 -13.22 3.81 22.36
CA HIS A 461 -14.35 4.32 21.60
C HIS A 461 -15.68 3.80 22.18
N LEU A 462 -16.01 4.22 23.40
CA LEU A 462 -17.18 3.75 24.15
C LEU A 462 -18.48 4.51 23.82
N TYR A 463 -18.40 5.52 22.95
CA TYR A 463 -19.53 6.34 22.54
C TYR A 463 -20.59 5.48 21.83
N GLY A 464 -21.85 5.60 22.28
CA GLY A 464 -22.98 4.88 21.72
C GLY A 464 -23.16 3.44 22.24
N THR A 465 -22.26 2.94 23.09
CA THR A 465 -22.34 1.56 23.61
C THR A 465 -23.47 1.35 24.61
N ASP A 466 -23.91 2.41 25.26
CA ASP A 466 -24.99 2.49 26.25
C ASP A 466 -26.37 2.76 25.63
N LEU A 467 -26.43 3.04 24.32
CA LEU A 467 -27.69 3.25 23.61
C LEU A 467 -28.59 2.01 23.70
N PRO A 468 -29.91 2.17 23.82
CA PRO A 468 -30.86 1.08 23.66
C PRO A 468 -30.69 0.37 22.31
N GLU A 469 -30.95 -0.93 22.26
CA GLU A 469 -30.76 -1.75 21.05
C GLU A 469 -31.50 -1.20 19.81
N GLN A 470 -32.70 -0.66 20.00
CA GLN A 470 -33.47 -0.03 18.91
C GLN A 470 -32.81 1.25 18.37
N ASP A 471 -32.11 1.99 19.23
CA ASP A 471 -31.43 3.24 18.89
C ASP A 471 -30.09 2.94 18.20
N LYS A 472 -29.39 1.87 18.62
CA LYS A 472 -28.22 1.35 17.87
C LYS A 472 -28.59 0.97 16.44
N LYS A 473 -29.70 0.23 16.26
CA LYS A 473 -30.21 -0.12 14.92
C LYS A 473 -30.59 1.11 14.10
N ALA A 474 -31.23 2.10 14.72
CA ALA A 474 -31.55 3.36 14.06
C ALA A 474 -30.29 4.10 13.60
N LEU A 475 -29.31 4.22 14.48
CA LEU A 475 -28.02 4.84 14.20
C LEU A 475 -27.30 4.12 13.05
N ILE A 476 -27.16 2.80 13.10
CA ILE A 476 -26.53 2.01 12.03
C ILE A 476 -27.23 2.25 10.69
N GLU A 477 -28.56 2.33 10.66
CA GLU A 477 -29.31 2.59 9.43
C GLU A 477 -29.01 3.97 8.85
N TYR A 478 -28.80 4.97 9.70
CA TYR A 478 -28.34 6.29 9.27
C TYR A 478 -26.88 6.25 8.79
N LEU A 479 -25.99 5.54 9.49
CA LEU A 479 -24.58 5.42 9.12
C LEU A 479 -24.37 4.79 7.73
N LYS A 480 -25.33 4.00 7.23
CA LYS A 480 -25.34 3.52 5.83
C LYS A 480 -25.49 4.63 4.79
N THR A 481 -25.96 5.81 5.19
CA THR A 481 -26.22 6.95 4.29
C THR A 481 -25.06 7.94 4.18
N LEU A 482 -24.02 7.75 4.99
CA LEU A 482 -22.86 8.64 5.10
C LEU A 482 -21.77 8.33 4.08
#